data_AF-M1EIH8-F1
#
_entry.id   AF-M1EIH8-F1
#
_cell.length_a   1.000
_cell.length_b   1.000
_cell.length_c   1.000
_cell.angle_alpha   90.00
_cell.angle_beta   90.00
_cell.angle_gamma   90.00
#
_symmetry.space_group_name_H-M   'P 1'
#
loop_
_entity.id
_entity.type
_entity.pdbx_description
1 polymer ?
#
loop_
_entity_poly.entity_id
_entity_poly.type
_entity_poly.pdbx_seq_one_letter_code
_entity_poly.pdbx_strand_id
1 'polypeptide(L)'
;APDIANIAISSALYEEAFAIFRKFDVNASAIQVLIEHIGNLDRAYEFAERCNEPAVWSQLARAQLQKDLVKEAVDSYIRAD
;
A
#
# COMPACT_ATOMS: atom_id res chain seq x y z
N ALA A 1 3.45 -13.62 12.88
CA ALA A 1 3.90 -13.15 11.55
C ALA A 1 3.74 -11.63 11.40
N PRO A 2 2.59 -11.02 11.75
CA PRO A 2 2.46 -9.56 11.80
C PRO A 2 3.47 -8.90 12.74
N ASP A 3 3.88 -9.60 13.80
CA ASP A 3 4.80 -9.10 14.82
C ASP A 3 6.19 -8.78 14.24
N ILE A 4 6.67 -9.59 13.28
CA ILE A 4 7.97 -9.38 12.65
C ILE A 4 7.93 -8.13 11.76
N ALA A 5 6.83 -7.93 11.04
CA ALA A 5 6.65 -6.73 10.23
C ALA A 5 6.53 -5.46 11.10
N ASN A 6 5.82 -5.54 12.24
CA ASN A 6 5.72 -4.43 13.19
C ASN A 6 7.07 -4.08 13.83
N ILE A 7 7.91 -5.08 14.12
CA ILE A 7 9.28 -4.86 14.60
C ILE A 7 10.13 -4.18 13.52
N ALA A 8 9.99 -4.59 12.26
CA ALA A 8 10.69 -3.99 11.14
C ALA A 8 10.27 -2.51 10.94
N ILE A 9 8.97 -2.19 11.00
CA ILE A 9 8.47 -0.80 10.98
C ILE A 9 9.06 0.00 12.14
N SER A 10 9.05 -0.55 13.36
CA SER A 10 9.59 0.12 14.56
C SER A 10 11.09 0.36 14.45
N SER A 11 11.79 -0.45 13.65
CA SER A 11 13.22 -0.33 13.36
C SER A 11 13.51 0.51 12.10
N ALA A 12 12.49 1.15 11.52
CA ALA A 12 12.53 1.90 10.26
C ALA A 12 13.00 1.07 9.03
N LEU A 13 12.85 -0.26 9.10
CA LEU A 13 13.13 -1.22 8.03
C LEU A 13 11.85 -1.46 7.21
N TYR A 14 11.43 -0.44 6.46
CA TYR A 14 10.13 -0.44 5.78
C TYR A 14 10.08 -1.37 4.55
N GLU A 15 11.19 -1.53 3.82
CA GLU A 15 11.26 -2.47 2.69
C GLU A 15 11.16 -3.92 3.17
N GLU A 16 11.80 -4.24 4.29
CA GLU A 16 11.72 -5.54 4.95
C GLU A 16 10.31 -5.78 5.47
N ALA A 17 9.68 -4.79 6.12
CA ALA A 17 8.29 -4.88 6.56
C ALA A 17 7.35 -5.14 5.37
N PHE A 18 7.51 -4.41 4.27
CA PHE A 18 6.76 -4.59 3.03
C PHE A 18 6.94 -6.00 2.46
N ALA A 19 8.18 -6.48 2.37
CA ALA A 19 8.49 -7.81 1.86
C ALA A 19 7.86 -8.92 2.74
N ILE A 20 7.85 -8.73 4.06
CA ILE A 20 7.18 -9.63 5.00
C ILE A 20 5.66 -9.62 4.74
N PHE A 21 5.00 -8.46 4.74
CA PHE A 21 3.56 -8.39 4.51
C PHE A 21 3.14 -9.02 3.19
N ARG A 22 3.90 -8.74 2.13
CA ARG A 22 3.69 -9.36 0.82
C ARG A 22 3.86 -10.88 0.86
N LYS A 23 4.86 -11.39 1.59
CA LYS A 23 5.10 -12.84 1.72
C LYS A 23 4.00 -13.57 2.49
N PHE A 24 3.27 -12.87 3.35
CA PHE A 24 2.14 -13.40 4.12
C PHE A 24 0.78 -13.08 3.49
N ASP A 25 0.74 -12.61 2.23
CA ASP A 25 -0.47 -12.21 1.50
C ASP A 25 -1.32 -11.15 2.23
N VAL A 26 -0.69 -10.33 3.07
CA VAL A 26 -1.35 -9.22 3.78
C VAL A 26 -1.20 -7.95 2.95
N ASN A 27 -1.79 -7.95 1.75
CA ASN A 27 -1.59 -6.91 0.74
C ASN A 27 -2.06 -5.51 1.20
N ALA A 28 -3.13 -5.45 1.99
CA ALA A 28 -3.60 -4.22 2.62
C ALA A 28 -2.55 -3.58 3.55
N SER A 29 -1.86 -4.38 4.37
CA SER A 29 -0.78 -3.83 5.22
C SER A 29 0.47 -3.50 4.41
N ALA A 30 0.76 -4.29 3.37
CA ALA A 30 1.91 -4.04 2.50
C ALA A 30 1.79 -2.68 1.78
N ILE A 31 0.64 -2.38 1.17
CA ILE A 31 0.46 -1.10 0.47
C ILE A 31 0.45 0.08 1.44
N GLN A 32 -0.07 -0.09 2.65
CA GLN A 32 -0.02 0.94 3.69
C GLN A 32 1.42 1.33 4.03
N VAL A 33 2.36 0.36 4.11
CA VAL A 33 3.79 0.66 4.31
C VAL A 33 4.36 1.47 3.15
N LEU A 34 4.02 1.13 1.90
CA LEU A 34 4.45 1.89 0.72
C LEU A 34 3.93 3.33 0.72
N ILE A 35 2.69 3.52 1.16
CA ILE A 35 2.01 4.83 1.18
C ILE A 35 2.48 5.69 2.35
N GLU A 36 2.43 5.18 3.57
CA GLU A 36 2.59 5.97 4.79
C GLU A 36 4.05 6.12 5.20
N HIS A 37 4.85 5.07 5.06
CA HIS A 37 6.25 5.08 5.51
C HIS A 37 7.22 5.39 4.37
N ILE A 38 7.05 4.76 3.21
CA ILE A 38 7.92 4.97 2.06
C ILE A 38 7.49 6.22 1.27
N GLY A 39 6.18 6.49 1.19
CA GLY A 39 5.63 7.63 0.44
C GLY A 39 5.72 7.50 -1.08
N ASN A 40 5.95 6.29 -1.60
CA ASN A 40 6.12 6.05 -3.04
C ASN A 40 4.79 5.54 -3.64
N LEU A 41 3.99 6.48 -4.14
CA LEU A 41 2.69 6.19 -4.73
C LEU A 41 2.79 5.44 -6.06
N ASP A 42 3.84 5.65 -6.86
CA ASP A 42 4.06 4.90 -8.10
C ASP A 42 4.24 3.40 -7.82
N ARG A 43 5.07 3.06 -6.82
CA ARG A 43 5.23 1.66 -6.36
C ARG A 43 3.94 1.11 -5.74
N ALA A 44 3.20 1.93 -5.01
CA ALA A 44 1.91 1.53 -4.45
C ALA A 44 0.88 1.25 -5.56
N TYR A 45 0.90 2.02 -6.64
CA TYR A 45 0.08 1.81 -7.83
C TYR A 45 0.46 0.53 -8.58
N GLU A 46 1.75 0.32 -8.87
CA GLU A 46 2.22 -0.95 -9.47
C GLU A 46 1.85 -2.16 -8.59
N PHE A 47 1.95 -2.02 -7.27
CA PHE A 47 1.55 -3.07 -6.34
C PHE A 47 0.03 -3.34 -6.40
N ALA A 48 -0.79 -2.29 -6.45
CA ALA A 48 -2.23 -2.40 -6.62
C ALA A 48 -2.62 -3.09 -7.94
N GLU A 49 -1.93 -2.77 -9.05
CA GLU A 49 -2.14 -3.45 -10.34
C GLU A 49 -1.78 -4.93 -10.29
N ARG A 50 -0.73 -5.29 -9.55
CA ARG A 50 -0.31 -6.70 -9.42
C ARG A 50 -1.19 -7.51 -8.49
N CYS A 51 -1.65 -6.93 -7.38
CA CYS A 51 -2.55 -7.59 -6.45
C CYS A 51 -3.97 -7.68 -7.02
N ASN A 52 -4.39 -6.64 -7.75
CA ASN A 52 -5.73 -6.49 -8.30
C ASN A 52 -6.84 -6.76 -7.28
N GLU A 53 -6.65 -6.24 -6.07
CA GLU A 53 -7.57 -6.41 -4.95
C GLU A 53 -8.31 -5.10 -4.65
N PRO A 54 -9.64 -5.13 -4.48
CA PRO A 54 -10.45 -3.97 -4.09
C PRO A 54 -9.92 -3.21 -2.87
N ALA A 55 -9.47 -3.95 -1.84
CA ALA A 55 -8.96 -3.37 -0.61
C ALA A 55 -7.67 -2.57 -0.82
N VAL A 56 -6.80 -3.04 -1.70
CA VAL A 56 -5.51 -2.41 -2.04
C VAL A 56 -5.76 -1.13 -2.85
N TRP A 57 -6.62 -1.20 -3.86
CA TRP A 57 -7.03 -0.04 -4.66
C TRP A 57 -7.71 1.04 -3.83
N SER A 58 -8.61 0.66 -2.92
CA SER A 58 -9.29 1.60 -2.01
C SER A 58 -8.30 2.38 -1.14
N GLN A 59 -7.26 1.72 -0.63
CA GLN A 59 -6.24 2.37 0.19
C GLN A 59 -5.36 3.31 -0.63
N LEU A 60 -4.95 2.89 -1.83
CA LEU A 60 -4.20 3.75 -2.75
C LEU A 60 -5.00 4.99 -3.13
N ALA A 61 -6.26 4.82 -3.49
CA ALA A 61 -7.16 5.91 -3.87
C ALA A 61 -7.30 6.94 -2.73
N ARG A 62 -7.47 6.46 -1.49
CA ARG A 62 -7.50 7.33 -0.31
C ARG A 62 -6.21 8.11 -0.13
N ALA A 63 -5.05 7.48 -0.34
CA ALA A 63 -3.76 8.13 -0.23
C ALA A 63 -3.52 9.17 -1.32
N GLN A 64 -3.89 8.87 -2.56
CA GLN A 64 -3.86 9.81 -3.68
C GLN A 64 -4.73 11.03 -3.38
N LEU A 65 -5.94 10.82 -2.85
CA LEU A 65 -6.83 11.91 -2.45
C LEU A 65 -6.22 12.81 -1.36
N GLN A 66 -5.52 12.23 -0.39
CA GLN A 66 -4.81 12.99 0.65
C GLN A 66 -3.61 13.81 0.12
N LYS A 67 -3.13 13.49 -1.09
CA LYS A 67 -2.03 14.17 -1.77
C LYS A 67 -2.53 15.13 -2.87
N ASP A 68 -3.83 15.44 -2.87
CA ASP A 68 -4.51 16.27 -3.89
C ASP A 68 -4.45 15.67 -5.31
N LEU A 69 -4.15 14.37 -5.45
CA LEU A 69 -4.18 13.61 -6.71
C LEU A 69 -5.60 13.10 -6.97
N VAL A 70 -6.55 14.04 -7.10
CA VAL A 70 -7.99 13.72 -7.18
C VAL A 70 -8.32 12.89 -8.41
N LYS A 71 -7.66 13.13 -9.55
CA LYS A 71 -7.93 12.41 -10.80
C LYS A 71 -7.55 10.95 -10.67
N GLU A 72 -6.34 10.71 -10.17
CA GLU A 72 -5.77 9.39 -9.93
C GLU A 72 -6.56 8.63 -8.87
N ALA A 73 -7.00 9.33 -7.80
CA ALA A 73 -7.83 8.77 -6.75
C ALA A 73 -9.17 8.26 -7.30
N VAL A 74 -9.81 9.00 -8.20
CA VAL A 74 -11.07 8.56 -8.83
C VAL A 74 -10.85 7.31 -9.66
N ASP A 75 -9.82 7.28 -10.51
CA ASP A 75 -9.50 6.10 -11.33
C ASP A 75 -9.20 4.87 -10.45
N SER A 76 -8.48 5.06 -9.34
CA SER A 76 -8.19 4.00 -8.38
C SER A 76 -9.44 3.52 -7.64
N TYR A 77 -10.37 4.41 -7.27
CA TYR A 77 -11.64 4.00 -6.65
C TYR A 77 -12.54 3.22 -7.61
N ILE A 78 -12.53 3.56 -8.91
CA ILE A 78 -13.27 2.79 -9.92
C ILE A 78 -12.71 1.37 -10.03
N ARG A 79 -11.39 1.20 -9.92
CA ARG A 79 -10.74 -0.12 -9.90
C ARG A 79 -10.97 -0.89 -8.59
N ALA A 80 -11.38 -0.19 -7.54
CA ALA A 80 -11.66 -0.79 -6.25
C ALA A 80 -13.09 -1.34 -6.13
N ASP A 81 -13.94 -1.07 -7.11
CA ASP A 81 -15.34 -1.53 -7.18
C ASP A 81 -15.48 -2.91 -7.87
#